data_AF-A0A7W1HK72-F1
#
_entry.id   AF-A0A7W1HK72-F1
#
_cell.length_a   1.000
_cell.length_b   1.000
_cell.length_c   1.000
_cell.angle_alpha   90.00
_cell.angle_beta   90.00
_cell.angle_gamma   90.00
#
_symmetry.space_group_name_H-M   'P 1'
#
loop_
_entity.id
_entity.type
_entity.pdbx_description
1 polymer ?
#
loop_
_entity_poly.entity_id
_entity_poly.type
_entity_poly.pdbx_seq_one_letter_code
_entity_poly.pdbx_strand_id
1 'polypeptide(L)'
;MPTGFSLVEVVVAIGIVSFAVLSVFGLLSVATDTNRRSREEQSCAQLVQNEFQRIRSLSSVNFPMTTYVTRYYDAGLNDLGTSISGNAIYQLQIAITPHPTPFPTPTPTPMPAGWAQMLYNAEVRYPANAPAANQKAVRFTALMNNPP
;
A
#
# COMPACT_ATOMS: atom_id res chain seq x y z
N MET A 1 -6.56 49.92 37.36
CA MET A 1 -7.40 50.31 36.21
C MET A 1 -7.09 49.35 35.08
N PRO A 2 -8.06 48.61 34.51
CA PRO A 2 -7.80 47.83 33.31
C PRO A 2 -7.56 48.81 32.15
N THR A 3 -6.42 48.69 31.49
CA THR A 3 -6.15 49.39 30.23
C THR A 3 -6.96 48.70 29.12
N GLY A 4 -7.88 49.42 28.49
CA GLY A 4 -8.67 48.90 27.37
C GLY A 4 -7.81 48.65 26.12
N PHE A 5 -8.27 47.78 25.23
CA PHE A 5 -7.60 47.50 23.95
C PHE A 5 -7.70 48.71 23.00
N SER A 6 -6.63 48.95 22.25
CA SER A 6 -6.63 49.95 21.17
C SER A 6 -7.42 49.46 19.97
N LEU A 7 -8.05 50.39 19.24
CA LEU A 7 -8.83 50.09 18.04
C LEU A 7 -7.97 49.37 16.97
N VAL A 8 -6.69 49.75 16.84
CA VAL A 8 -5.75 49.08 15.92
C VAL A 8 -5.48 47.62 16.32
N GLU A 9 -5.37 47.32 17.61
CA GLU A 9 -5.15 45.95 18.08
C GLU A 9 -6.34 45.06 17.76
N VAL A 10 -7.55 45.55 18.00
CA VAL A 10 -8.80 44.82 17.72
C VAL A 10 -8.94 44.55 16.21
N VAL A 11 -8.64 45.54 15.36
CA VAL A 11 -8.73 45.38 13.90
C VAL A 11 -7.70 44.37 13.39
N VAL A 12 -6.46 44.43 13.86
CA VAL A 12 -5.41 43.46 13.48
C VAL A 12 -5.77 42.06 13.98
N ALA A 13 -6.28 41.93 15.20
CA ALA A 13 -6.72 40.65 15.74
C ALA A 13 -7.85 40.03 14.89
N ILE A 14 -8.87 40.82 14.53
CA ILE A 14 -9.97 40.34 13.67
C ILE A 14 -9.47 39.98 12.27
N GLY A 15 -8.54 40.75 11.69
CA GLY A 15 -7.93 40.45 10.40
C GLY A 15 -7.17 39.12 10.40
N ILE A 16 -6.35 38.88 11.42
CA ILE A 16 -5.57 37.64 11.57
C ILE A 16 -6.52 36.45 11.79
N VAL A 17 -7.51 36.58 12.68
CA VAL A 17 -8.48 35.52 12.96
C VAL A 17 -9.29 35.17 11.71
N SER A 18 -9.74 36.17 10.94
CA SER A 18 -10.48 35.94 9.69
C SER A 18 -9.64 35.17 8.67
N PHE A 19 -8.38 35.55 8.51
CA PHE A 19 -7.46 34.84 7.61
C PHE A 19 -7.16 33.41 8.07
N ALA A 20 -6.99 33.19 9.37
CA ALA A 20 -6.78 31.87 9.95
C ALA A 20 -7.99 30.95 9.72
N VAL A 21 -9.21 31.44 9.94
CA VAL A 21 -10.45 30.66 9.73
C VAL A 21 -10.63 30.28 8.26
N LEU A 22 -10.38 31.21 7.32
CA LEU A 22 -10.41 30.92 5.88
C LEU A 22 -9.39 29.84 5.50
N SER A 23 -8.18 29.90 6.08
CA SER A 23 -7.13 28.91 5.85
C SER A 23 -7.52 27.52 6.36
N VAL A 24 -8.13 27.42 7.55
CA VAL A 24 -8.61 26.14 8.11
C VAL A 24 -9.64 25.49 7.21
N PHE A 25 -10.62 26.26 6.70
CA PHE A 25 -11.61 25.72 5.77
C PHE A 25 -11.00 25.24 4.45
N GLY A 26 -10.02 25.98 3.91
CA GLY A 26 -9.31 25.58 2.69
C GLY A 26 -8.50 24.29 2.86
N LEU A 27 -7.87 24.09 4.03
CA LEU A 27 -7.03 22.92 4.29
C LEU A 27 -7.82 21.65 4.64
N LEU A 28 -9.08 21.77 5.09
CA LEU A 28 -9.89 20.62 5.50
C LEU A 28 -10.08 19.60 4.36
N SER A 29 -10.37 20.06 3.14
CA SER A 29 -10.56 19.18 1.98
C SER A 29 -9.29 18.39 1.64
N VAL A 30 -8.13 19.05 1.72
CA VAL A 30 -6.84 18.42 1.44
C VAL A 30 -6.49 17.42 2.54
N ALA A 31 -6.78 17.77 3.80
CA ALA A 31 -6.58 16.87 4.93
C ALA A 31 -7.43 15.60 4.81
N THR A 32 -8.70 15.70 4.37
CA THR A 32 -9.56 14.52 4.18
C THR A 32 -9.08 13.62 3.05
N ASP A 33 -8.67 14.19 1.92
CA ASP A 33 -8.15 13.42 0.79
C ASP A 33 -6.83 12.72 1.14
N THR A 34 -5.96 13.44 1.85
CA THR A 34 -4.67 12.90 2.32
C THR A 34 -4.92 11.75 3.30
N ASN A 35 -5.80 11.95 4.29
CA ASN A 35 -6.17 10.91 5.25
C ASN A 35 -6.75 9.67 4.55
N ARG A 36 -7.59 9.87 3.52
CA ARG A 36 -8.15 8.76 2.75
C ARG A 36 -7.05 7.99 2.02
N ARG A 37 -6.15 8.68 1.32
CA ARG A 37 -5.02 8.05 0.61
C ARG A 37 -4.10 7.30 1.57
N SER A 38 -3.77 7.89 2.71
CA SER A 38 -2.94 7.23 3.74
C SER A 38 -3.60 5.97 4.27
N ARG A 39 -4.92 5.99 4.51
CA ARG A 39 -5.66 4.78 4.93
C ARG A 39 -5.67 3.70 3.83
N GLU A 40 -5.87 4.10 2.57
CA GLU A 40 -5.87 3.17 1.43
C GLU A 40 -4.48 2.53 1.25
N GLU A 41 -3.39 3.30 1.36
CA GLU A 41 -2.02 2.80 1.28
C GLU A 41 -1.68 1.88 2.46
N GLN A 42 -2.10 2.22 3.68
CA GLN A 42 -1.95 1.34 4.86
C GLN A 42 -2.66 0.01 4.66
N SER A 43 -3.90 0.03 4.16
CA SER A 43 -4.66 -1.18 3.82
C SER A 43 -3.94 -2.03 2.78
N CYS A 44 -3.45 -1.42 1.69
CA CYS A 44 -2.69 -2.13 0.66
C CYS A 44 -1.40 -2.77 1.21
N ALA A 45 -0.67 -2.06 2.07
CA ALA A 45 0.53 -2.57 2.70
C ALA A 45 0.22 -3.77 3.61
N GLN A 46 -0.83 -3.68 4.41
CA GLN A 46 -1.28 -4.78 5.27
C GLN A 46 -1.72 -6.00 4.45
N LEU A 47 -2.47 -5.79 3.36
CA LEU A 47 -2.90 -6.85 2.44
C LEU A 47 -1.69 -7.63 1.91
N VAL A 48 -0.69 -6.91 1.39
CA VAL A 48 0.50 -7.53 0.81
C VAL A 48 1.34 -8.22 1.87
N GLN A 49 1.46 -7.64 3.07
CA GLN A 49 2.15 -8.31 4.17
C GLN A 49 1.46 -9.63 4.53
N ASN A 50 0.13 -9.64 4.67
CA ASN A 50 -0.62 -10.85 4.95
C ASN A 50 -0.41 -11.91 3.86
N GLU A 51 -0.43 -11.51 2.59
CA GLU A 51 -0.22 -12.45 1.48
C GLU A 51 1.22 -12.96 1.42
N PHE A 52 2.21 -12.10 1.66
CA PHE A 52 3.60 -12.55 1.75
C PHE A 52 3.83 -13.50 2.92
N GLN A 53 3.19 -13.27 4.08
CA GLN A 53 3.24 -14.23 5.18
C GLN A 53 2.56 -15.55 4.82
N ARG A 54 1.41 -15.50 4.14
CA ARG A 54 0.73 -16.68 3.62
C ARG A 54 1.64 -17.47 2.70
N ILE A 55 2.26 -16.82 1.71
CA ILE A 55 3.19 -17.47 0.76
C ILE A 55 4.36 -18.12 1.50
N ARG A 56 4.96 -17.43 2.46
CA ARG A 56 6.05 -17.97 3.29
C ARG A 56 5.64 -19.19 4.13
N SER A 57 4.35 -19.34 4.43
CA SER A 57 3.80 -20.50 5.15
C SER A 57 3.41 -21.68 4.25
N LEU A 58 3.42 -21.50 2.92
CA LEU A 58 3.06 -22.57 1.98
C LEU A 58 4.11 -23.69 1.99
N SER A 59 3.65 -24.90 1.71
CA SER A 59 4.53 -26.04 1.46
C SER A 59 5.28 -25.87 0.13
N SER A 60 6.38 -26.59 -0.06
CA SER A 60 7.16 -26.54 -1.31
C SER A 60 6.35 -26.90 -2.55
N VAL A 61 5.35 -27.76 -2.43
CA VAL A 61 4.48 -28.19 -3.54
C VAL A 61 3.49 -27.10 -3.97
N ASN A 62 3.16 -26.16 -3.07
CA ASN A 62 2.20 -25.09 -3.32
C ASN A 62 2.87 -23.72 -3.52
N PHE A 63 4.20 -23.65 -3.49
CA PHE A 63 4.92 -22.40 -3.61
C PHE A 63 4.82 -21.85 -5.05
N PRO A 64 4.39 -20.59 -5.25
CA PRO A 64 4.27 -20.04 -6.59
C PRO A 64 5.67 -19.74 -7.14
N MET A 65 6.11 -20.44 -8.19
CA MET A 65 7.45 -20.25 -8.77
C MET A 65 7.48 -19.20 -9.90
N THR A 66 6.44 -19.11 -10.72
CA THR A 66 6.42 -18.18 -11.88
C THR A 66 5.08 -17.52 -12.12
N THR A 67 3.99 -18.11 -11.63
CA THR A 67 2.64 -17.61 -11.83
C THR A 67 1.93 -17.50 -10.49
N TYR A 68 1.50 -16.30 -10.15
CA TYR A 68 0.60 -16.05 -9.04
C TYR A 68 -0.78 -15.69 -9.60
N VAL A 69 -1.81 -16.41 -9.14
CA VAL A 69 -3.18 -16.16 -9.59
C VAL A 69 -3.67 -14.88 -8.93
N THR A 70 -4.18 -13.93 -9.72
CA THR A 70 -4.77 -12.70 -9.22
C THR A 70 -5.88 -13.02 -8.22
N ARG A 71 -5.83 -12.35 -7.06
CA ARG A 71 -6.83 -12.48 -5.99
C ARG A 71 -7.53 -11.16 -5.74
N TYR A 72 -8.80 -11.24 -5.36
CA TYR A 72 -9.64 -10.10 -5.02
C TYR A 72 -9.91 -10.07 -3.53
N TYR A 73 -9.98 -8.89 -2.94
CA TYR A 73 -10.22 -8.69 -1.51
C TYR A 73 -11.27 -7.61 -1.29
N ASP A 74 -12.02 -7.72 -0.19
CA ASP A 74 -12.98 -6.71 0.24
C ASP A 74 -12.30 -5.57 1.04
N ALA A 75 -13.09 -4.61 1.53
CA ALA A 75 -12.60 -3.51 2.37
C ALA A 75 -12.03 -3.96 3.73
N GLY A 76 -12.42 -5.15 4.21
CA GLY A 76 -11.93 -5.78 5.43
C GLY A 76 -10.69 -6.65 5.22
N LEU A 77 -10.11 -6.65 4.01
CA LEU A 77 -8.96 -7.47 3.62
C LEU A 77 -9.25 -8.97 3.58
N ASN A 78 -10.52 -9.38 3.51
CA ASN A 78 -10.88 -10.77 3.37
C ASN A 78 -10.70 -11.22 1.92
N ASP A 79 -10.17 -12.43 1.73
CA ASP A 79 -9.99 -13.05 0.42
C ASP A 79 -11.35 -13.42 -0.19
N LEU A 80 -11.63 -12.90 -1.38
CA LEU A 80 -12.84 -13.18 -2.17
C LEU A 80 -12.57 -14.19 -3.30
N GLY A 81 -11.38 -14.79 -3.34
CA GLY A 81 -10.93 -15.70 -4.38
C GLY A 81 -10.38 -15.00 -5.62
N THR A 82 -10.52 -15.66 -6.76
CA THR A 82 -9.85 -15.30 -8.04
C THR A 82 -10.79 -14.73 -9.10
N SER A 83 -12.07 -14.61 -8.76
CA SER A 83 -13.09 -14.00 -9.61
C SER A 83 -13.52 -12.66 -9.04
N ILE A 84 -13.71 -11.69 -9.91
CA ILE A 84 -14.18 -10.38 -9.50
C ILE A 84 -15.62 -10.50 -8.99
N SER A 85 -15.90 -9.91 -7.84
CA SER A 85 -17.23 -9.84 -7.24
C SER A 85 -17.63 -8.39 -7.00
N GLY A 86 -18.92 -8.12 -6.82
CA GLY A 86 -19.40 -6.76 -6.52
C GLY A 86 -18.77 -6.14 -5.25
N ASN A 87 -18.28 -6.98 -4.34
CA ASN A 87 -17.66 -6.57 -3.09
C ASN A 87 -16.14 -6.38 -3.20
N ALA A 88 -15.53 -6.68 -4.34
CA ALA A 88 -14.09 -6.54 -4.55
C ALA A 88 -13.68 -5.07 -4.55
N ILE A 89 -12.83 -4.71 -3.59
CA ILE A 89 -12.23 -3.37 -3.48
C ILE A 89 -10.79 -3.39 -3.97
N TYR A 90 -10.04 -4.42 -3.59
CA TYR A 90 -8.64 -4.57 -3.95
C TYR A 90 -8.44 -5.77 -4.88
N GLN A 91 -7.56 -5.60 -5.85
CA GLN A 91 -7.06 -6.66 -6.71
C GLN A 91 -5.55 -6.79 -6.46
N LEU A 92 -5.10 -7.99 -6.08
CA LEU A 92 -3.69 -8.29 -5.88
C LEU A 92 -3.18 -9.18 -7.01
N GLN A 93 -2.07 -8.77 -7.61
CA GLN A 93 -1.27 -9.58 -8.51
C GLN A 93 0.17 -9.60 -8.02
N ILE A 94 0.88 -10.71 -8.21
CA ILE A 94 2.30 -10.82 -7.86
C ILE A 94 3.06 -11.34 -9.08
N ALA A 95 4.04 -10.56 -9.53
CA ALA A 95 5.01 -11.03 -10.51
C ALA A 95 6.21 -11.63 -9.78
N ILE A 96 6.60 -12.84 -10.16
CA ILE A 96 7.68 -13.59 -9.52
C ILE A 96 8.80 -13.76 -10.54
N THR A 97 9.96 -13.22 -10.23
CA THR A 97 11.12 -13.24 -11.14
C THR A 97 12.37 -13.72 -10.41
N PRO A 98 13.28 -14.45 -11.07
CA PRO A 98 14.57 -14.81 -10.46
C PRO A 98 15.32 -13.57 -9.99
N HIS A 99 15.96 -13.63 -8.82
CA HIS A 99 16.87 -12.58 -8.40
C HIS A 99 18.13 -12.64 -9.27
N PRO A 100 18.52 -11.58 -9.99
CA PRO A 100 19.83 -11.54 -10.64
C PRO A 100 20.95 -11.86 -9.63
N THR A 101 21.71 -12.90 -9.89
CA THR A 101 22.92 -13.20 -9.12
C THR A 101 24.02 -12.22 -9.55
N PRO A 102 24.59 -11.40 -8.65
CA PRO A 102 25.74 -10.60 -9.01
C PRO A 102 26.96 -11.49 -9.29
N PHE A 103 27.82 -11.03 -10.21
CA PHE A 103 29.19 -11.50 -10.48
C PHE A 103 29.98 -11.68 -9.16
N PRO A 104 30.97 -12.60 -9.07
CA PRO A 104 31.22 -13.39 -7.86
C PRO A 104 31.45 -12.50 -6.64
N THR A 105 30.45 -12.50 -5.77
CA THR A 105 30.47 -11.91 -4.42
C THR A 105 30.70 -13.08 -3.44
N PRO A 106 31.45 -12.87 -2.33
CA PRO A 106 31.80 -13.93 -1.39
C PRO A 106 30.60 -14.79 -0.99
N THR A 107 30.87 -16.09 -0.84
CA THR A 107 29.94 -17.21 -0.62
C THR A 107 28.61 -16.78 0.01
N PRO A 108 27.47 -16.95 -0.69
CA PRO A 108 26.16 -16.61 -0.14
C PRO A 108 25.92 -17.36 1.18
N THR A 109 25.16 -16.75 2.09
CA THR A 109 24.67 -17.39 3.31
C THR A 109 24.13 -18.78 2.94
N PRO A 110 24.52 -19.86 3.64
CA PRO A 110 24.19 -21.22 3.20
C PRO A 110 22.68 -21.38 3.07
N MET A 111 22.22 -21.51 1.83
CA MET A 111 20.85 -21.88 1.50
C MET A 111 20.81 -23.39 1.26
N PRO A 112 19.75 -24.11 1.67
CA PRO A 112 19.65 -25.53 1.39
C PRO A 112 19.73 -25.79 -0.12
N ALA A 113 20.38 -26.89 -0.50
CA ALA A 113 20.58 -27.24 -1.91
C ALA A 113 19.24 -27.30 -2.67
N GLY A 114 19.20 -26.68 -3.86
CA GLY A 114 18.02 -26.66 -4.74
C GLY A 114 17.10 -25.46 -4.56
N TRP A 115 17.25 -24.67 -3.50
CA TRP A 115 16.44 -23.47 -3.32
C TRP A 115 16.88 -22.36 -4.30
N ALA A 116 15.98 -21.45 -4.63
CA ALA A 116 16.26 -20.29 -5.48
C ALA A 116 15.80 -18.99 -4.81
N GLN A 117 16.59 -17.92 -4.91
CA GLN A 117 16.14 -16.61 -4.45
C GLN A 117 15.33 -15.91 -5.56
N MET A 118 14.15 -15.42 -5.19
CA MET A 118 13.20 -14.79 -6.12
C MET A 118 12.74 -13.42 -5.63
N LEU A 119 12.47 -12.52 -6.57
CA LEU A 119 11.79 -11.24 -6.33
C LEU A 119 10.29 -11.43 -6.49
N TYR A 120 9.56 -11.04 -5.46
CA TYR A 120 8.10 -10.97 -5.41
C TYR A 120 7.68 -9.52 -5.56
N ASN A 121 7.21 -9.15 -6.75
CA ASN A 121 6.68 -7.82 -7.05
C ASN A 121 5.16 -7.86 -6.98
N ALA A 122 4.62 -7.49 -5.81
CA ALA A 122 3.20 -7.36 -5.59
C ALA A 122 2.69 -6.02 -6.14
N GLU A 123 1.57 -6.06 -6.85
CA GLU A 123 0.82 -4.90 -7.32
C GLU A 123 -0.61 -5.01 -6.82
N VAL A 124 -1.01 -4.03 -6.01
CA VAL A 124 -2.38 -3.87 -5.53
C VAL A 124 -3.06 -2.80 -6.35
N ARG A 125 -4.17 -3.14 -6.99
CA ARG A 125 -5.01 -2.20 -7.75
C ARG A 125 -6.34 -1.95 -7.04
N TYR A 126 -6.77 -0.69 -7.00
CA TYR A 126 -8.06 -0.30 -6.42
C TYR A 126 -8.63 0.97 -7.08
N PRO A 127 -9.96 1.14 -7.12
CA PRO A 127 -10.96 0.13 -6.80
C PRO A 127 -11.03 -0.96 -7.89
N ALA A 128 -11.10 -2.24 -7.49
CA ALA A 128 -11.00 -3.39 -8.40
C ALA A 128 -12.09 -3.40 -9.49
N ASN A 129 -13.29 -2.89 -9.18
CA ASN A 129 -14.42 -2.85 -10.11
C ASN A 129 -14.38 -1.68 -11.11
N ALA A 130 -13.43 -0.75 -10.98
CA ALA A 130 -13.29 0.33 -11.95
C ALA A 130 -12.57 -0.17 -13.22
N PRO A 131 -12.81 0.46 -14.39
CA PRO A 131 -12.01 0.23 -15.59
C PRO A 131 -10.52 0.43 -15.29
N ALA A 132 -9.64 -0.35 -15.92
CA ALA A 132 -8.19 -0.36 -15.62
C ALA A 132 -7.52 1.03 -15.67
N ALA A 133 -7.99 1.93 -16.55
CA ALA A 133 -7.47 3.30 -16.66
C ALA A 133 -7.76 4.18 -15.42
N ASN A 134 -8.77 3.81 -14.63
CA ASN A 134 -9.21 4.55 -13.45
C ASN A 134 -8.78 3.88 -12.14
N GLN A 135 -8.03 2.77 -12.21
CA GLN A 135 -7.49 2.08 -11.05
C GLN A 135 -6.18 2.73 -10.61
N LYS A 136 -6.03 2.92 -9.30
CA LYS A 136 -4.75 3.25 -8.68
C LYS A 136 -3.98 1.97 -8.43
N ALA A 137 -2.66 2.01 -8.62
CA ALA A 137 -1.77 0.88 -8.37
C ALA A 137 -0.72 1.24 -7.31
N VAL A 138 -0.54 0.36 -6.33
CA VAL A 138 0.51 0.44 -5.32
C VAL A 138 1.36 -0.80 -5.43
N ARG A 139 2.69 -0.64 -5.41
CA ARG A 139 3.64 -1.72 -5.66
C ARG A 139 4.54 -1.96 -4.47
N PHE A 140 4.82 -3.23 -4.21
CA PHE A 140 5.69 -3.68 -3.13
C PHE A 140 6.59 -4.79 -3.65
N THR A 141 7.85 -4.79 -3.19
CA THR A 141 8.83 -5.81 -3.56
C THR A 141 9.35 -6.52 -2.32
N ALA A 142 9.44 -7.84 -2.39
CA ALA A 142 10.08 -8.65 -1.36
C ALA A 142 11.03 -9.67 -1.98
N LEU A 143 12.12 -9.98 -1.28
CA LEU A 143 12.96 -11.13 -1.58
C LEU A 143 12.44 -12.35 -0.79
N MET A 144 12.35 -13.48 -1.47
CA MET A 144 11.98 -14.76 -0.87
C MET A 144 12.87 -15.88 -1.40
N ASN A 145 13.10 -16.88 -0.55
CA ASN A 145 13.78 -18.10 -0.96
C ASN A 145 12.71 -19.14 -1.25
N ASN A 146 12.69 -19.63 -2.48
CA ASN A 146 11.75 -20.63 -2.94
C ASN A 146 12.42 -21.99 -2.82
N PRO A 147 11.70 -22.99 -2.30
CA PRO A 147 12.16 -24.37 -2.36
C PRO A 147 12.23 -24.87 -3.81
N PRO A 148 13.03 -25.93 -4.06
CA PRO A 148 13.07 -26.62 -5.36
C PRO A 148 11.72 -27.21 -5.77
#